data_AF-A0A1X1YY92-F1
#
_entry.id   AF-A0A1X1YY92-F1
#
_cell.length_a   1.000
_cell.length_b   1.000
_cell.length_c   1.000
_cell.angle_alpha   90.00
_cell.angle_beta   90.00
_cell.angle_gamma   90.00
#
_symmetry.space_group_name_H-M   'P 1'
#
loop_
_entity.id
_entity.type
_entity.pdbx_description
1 polymer ?
#
loop_
_entity_poly.entity_id
_entity_poly.type
_entity_poly.pdbx_seq_one_letter_code
_entity_poly.pdbx_strand_id
1 'polypeptide(L)'
;MSRDILADAARRWAHALPGHVLLAAEPSAIPVSAVTVDVLAEQVEEIEAGLKYALRAILHGIDTVDDLQLFLGLDEGDTKSVVAGMLHAEFIDYRQPPEGGDRRLSLQALGQEAARNATIRRPKPATIPVIYDRLTNRVTEWRKPSLRRSAQAKSDPGRILMPPATSMPIQLEDLSITAVSTALRANSDAFRILGVSGLTENRNYYYDAILLVYKDIDSNTLRLGVEVDGVWSEEHTAALEAIGAVQRLGLTAAPVEEPHEPVGHPGKRLTRDEVIALQTSMVDQDQSDPEALSRSAIRWLGVYEHPKRLDDALTNSQRRLLIISPWITQSVVDAQWVSRVEKLARTVDVTIFWGFGDNRKTDTTAIDALHTAAQRSQRLAIVKVDDTHAKVLVGDDFYIKTSFNWLSFRGDPSRKYRQEEGDLVQDQVLADGAYAKYMTDNLAHALEVVGTLPAQYRTGVRPGATTRAARVPPAHHAARPATTTAPAKASPDRTPGKRSSVTSSRTKAALRKLAVGQTLSGPIKNITDFGAFVDLGDFDGLIHKTRLGKRRVEHPSEVVTIGQTVSVMVVEVDVDRGRVSLALNTL
;
A
#
# COMPACT_ATOMS: atom_id res chain seq x y z
N MET A 1 16.86 15.71 -9.05
CA MET A 1 16.29 14.39 -8.65
C MET A 1 16.95 13.32 -9.49
N SER A 2 17.12 12.10 -9.00
CA SER A 2 17.68 11.00 -9.82
C SER A 2 16.66 10.55 -10.87
N ARG A 3 17.15 9.96 -11.97
CA ARG A 3 16.28 9.36 -12.99
C ARG A 3 15.40 8.25 -12.41
N ASP A 4 15.90 7.51 -11.43
CA ASP A 4 15.15 6.44 -10.77
C ASP A 4 13.92 6.97 -10.01
N ILE A 5 14.05 8.11 -9.31
CA ILE A 5 12.94 8.75 -8.59
C ILE A 5 11.84 9.21 -9.57
N LEU A 6 12.23 9.82 -10.70
CA LEU A 6 11.28 10.26 -11.71
C LEU A 6 10.60 9.08 -12.41
N ALA A 7 11.35 8.01 -12.67
CA ALA A 7 10.81 6.77 -13.22
C ALA A 7 9.86 6.09 -12.22
N ASP A 8 10.17 6.12 -10.91
CA ASP A 8 9.27 5.63 -9.85
C ASP A 8 7.99 6.45 -9.77
N ALA A 9 8.08 7.78 -9.84
CA ALA A 9 6.93 8.67 -9.88
C ALA A 9 6.06 8.41 -11.11
N ALA A 10 6.69 8.29 -12.29
CA ALA A 10 6.00 7.94 -13.52
C ALA A 10 5.28 6.58 -13.40
N ARG A 11 5.95 5.56 -12.83
CA ARG A 11 5.35 4.25 -12.55
C ARG A 11 4.16 4.35 -11.60
N ARG A 12 4.30 5.10 -10.51
CA ARG A 12 3.27 5.24 -9.46
C ARG A 12 2.01 5.91 -9.98
N TRP A 13 2.15 6.90 -10.87
CA TRP A 13 1.03 7.73 -11.31
C TRP A 13 0.61 7.55 -12.78
N ALA A 14 1.22 6.65 -13.55
CA ALA A 14 0.91 6.42 -14.97
C ALA A 14 -0.60 6.29 -15.29
N HIS A 15 -1.41 5.82 -14.33
CA HIS A 15 -2.85 5.63 -14.46
C HIS A 15 -3.69 6.44 -13.45
N ALA A 16 -3.12 7.49 -12.87
CA ALA A 16 -3.81 8.33 -11.89
C ALA A 16 -5.03 9.06 -12.49
N LEU A 17 -5.01 9.34 -13.80
CA LEU A 17 -6.08 10.02 -14.53
C LEU A 17 -6.70 9.08 -15.57
N PRO A 18 -7.92 8.56 -15.33
CA PRO A 18 -8.64 7.78 -16.33
C PRO A 18 -8.85 8.56 -17.64
N GLY A 19 -8.77 7.87 -18.78
CA GLY A 19 -8.88 8.49 -20.11
C GLY A 19 -7.65 9.30 -20.54
N HIS A 20 -6.58 9.32 -19.74
CA HIS A 20 -5.36 10.03 -20.06
C HIS A 20 -4.15 9.10 -20.03
N VAL A 21 -3.15 9.41 -20.86
CA VAL A 21 -1.86 8.72 -20.91
C VAL A 21 -0.79 9.64 -20.35
N LEU A 22 -0.03 9.17 -19.37
CA LEU A 22 1.13 9.90 -18.87
C LEU A 22 2.20 9.96 -19.96
N LEU A 23 2.58 11.16 -20.37
CA LEU A 23 3.65 11.44 -21.32
C LEU A 23 5.01 11.59 -20.64
N ALA A 24 5.05 12.28 -19.50
CA ALA A 24 6.30 12.63 -18.83
C ALA A 24 6.13 12.80 -17.32
N ALA A 25 7.20 12.49 -16.58
CA ALA A 25 7.37 12.85 -15.19
C ALA A 25 8.66 13.67 -15.07
N GLU A 26 8.51 14.97 -14.85
CA GLU A 26 9.61 15.92 -14.91
C GLU A 26 9.98 16.44 -13.51
N PRO A 27 11.28 16.63 -13.23
CA PRO A 27 11.68 17.26 -11.99
C PRO A 27 11.15 18.69 -12.00
N SER A 28 10.48 19.07 -10.93
CA SER A 28 9.81 20.36 -10.86
C SER A 28 10.00 21.02 -9.49
N ALA A 29 9.56 22.25 -9.38
CA ALA A 29 9.61 22.97 -8.11
C ALA A 29 8.38 23.86 -7.93
N ILE A 30 7.72 23.74 -6.78
CA ILE A 30 6.56 24.52 -6.38
C ILE A 30 7.05 25.86 -5.79
N PRO A 31 6.53 27.02 -6.20
CA PRO A 31 6.93 28.31 -5.64
C PRO A 31 6.43 28.43 -4.20
N VAL A 32 7.32 28.77 -3.26
CA VAL A 32 6.96 28.91 -1.84
C VAL A 32 7.52 30.19 -1.23
N SER A 33 6.82 30.70 -0.22
CA SER A 33 7.29 31.78 0.63
C SER A 33 7.62 31.26 2.02
N ALA A 34 8.79 31.60 2.52
CA ALA A 34 9.06 31.51 3.95
C ALA A 34 8.45 32.74 4.62
N VAL A 35 7.44 32.52 5.45
CA VAL A 35 6.70 33.58 6.14
C VAL A 35 7.01 33.53 7.61
N THR A 36 7.41 34.66 8.17
CA THR A 36 7.52 34.83 9.61
C THR A 36 6.24 35.49 10.09
N VAL A 37 5.50 34.82 10.97
CA VAL A 37 4.17 35.26 11.44
C VAL A 37 4.28 35.70 12.88
N ASP A 38 3.80 36.90 13.18
CA ASP A 38 3.65 37.38 14.54
C ASP A 38 2.29 36.94 15.07
N VAL A 39 2.31 36.25 16.19
CA VAL A 39 1.12 35.66 16.81
C VAL A 39 1.03 36.02 18.28
N LEU A 40 -0.20 36.02 18.78
CA LEU A 40 -0.47 35.93 20.21
C LEU A 40 -0.68 34.45 20.54
N ALA A 41 0.19 33.86 21.35
CA ALA A 41 0.11 32.45 21.72
C ALA A 41 -0.12 32.30 23.23
N GLU A 42 -0.94 31.33 23.60
CA GLU A 42 -1.14 30.89 24.97
C GLU A 42 0.05 30.00 25.36
N GLN A 43 0.89 30.50 26.26
CA GLN A 43 2.02 29.78 26.82
C GLN A 43 1.63 29.17 28.17
N VAL A 44 1.99 27.90 28.36
CA VAL A 44 1.86 27.19 29.63
C VAL A 44 3.11 27.48 30.46
N GLU A 45 2.93 28.09 31.62
CA GLU A 45 3.98 28.36 32.61
C GLU A 45 3.74 27.48 33.85
N GLU A 46 4.81 26.96 34.45
CA GLU A 46 4.70 26.26 35.73
C GLU A 46 4.35 27.25 36.85
N ILE A 47 3.47 26.81 37.73
CA ILE A 47 3.09 27.59 38.91
C ILE A 47 4.23 27.52 39.92
N GLU A 48 4.60 28.67 40.48
CA GLU A 48 5.52 28.75 41.61
C GLU A 48 5.07 27.81 42.74
N ALA A 49 6.02 27.14 43.41
CA ALA A 49 5.73 26.09 44.37
C ALA A 49 4.73 26.51 45.46
N GLY A 50 4.90 27.69 46.07
CA GLY A 50 4.00 28.20 47.12
C GLY A 50 2.56 28.38 46.63
N LEU A 51 2.40 28.98 45.45
CA LEU A 51 1.10 29.20 44.81
C LEU A 51 0.41 27.87 44.44
N LYS A 52 1.19 26.89 43.97
CA LYS A 52 0.72 25.54 43.65
C LYS A 52 0.20 24.80 44.88
N TYR A 53 0.91 24.86 46.00
CA TYR A 53 0.47 24.24 47.25
C TYR A 53 -0.78 24.94 47.82
N ALA A 54 -0.84 26.27 47.74
CA ALA A 54 -1.99 27.04 48.20
C ALA A 54 -3.26 26.70 47.41
N LEU A 55 -3.19 26.67 46.08
CA LEU A 55 -4.34 26.33 45.24
C LEU A 55 -4.84 24.90 45.48
N ARG A 56 -3.92 23.94 45.73
CA ARG A 56 -4.28 22.55 46.08
C ARG A 56 -4.90 22.44 47.46
N ALA A 57 -4.40 23.19 48.45
CA ALA A 57 -4.97 23.27 49.78
C ALA A 57 -6.44 23.70 49.71
N ILE A 58 -6.73 24.75 48.94
CA ILE A 58 -8.09 25.26 48.75
C ILE A 58 -8.96 24.26 47.99
N LEU A 59 -8.42 23.58 46.97
CA LEU A 59 -9.12 22.51 46.25
C LEU A 59 -9.53 21.35 47.19
N HIS A 60 -8.74 21.11 48.24
CA HIS A 60 -8.96 20.06 49.23
C HIS A 60 -9.71 20.54 50.49
N GLY A 61 -10.26 21.75 50.47
CA GLY A 61 -11.20 22.22 51.50
C GLY A 61 -10.61 23.19 52.53
N ILE A 62 -9.38 23.66 52.36
CA ILE A 62 -8.85 24.77 53.18
C ILE A 62 -9.43 26.08 52.64
N ASP A 63 -10.32 26.71 53.39
CA ASP A 63 -11.10 27.85 52.91
C ASP A 63 -10.95 29.11 53.78
N THR A 64 -10.02 29.14 54.73
CA THR A 64 -9.67 30.34 55.51
C THR A 64 -8.21 30.72 55.32
N VAL A 65 -7.87 32.00 55.50
CA VAL A 65 -6.48 32.48 55.40
C VAL A 65 -5.62 31.91 56.52
N ASP A 66 -6.17 31.77 57.72
CA ASP A 66 -5.45 31.24 58.89
C ASP A 66 -5.12 29.74 58.74
N ASP A 67 -6.07 28.93 58.25
CA ASP A 67 -5.83 27.53 57.96
C ASP A 67 -4.83 27.35 56.81
N LEU A 68 -4.88 28.25 55.81
CA LEU A 68 -3.93 28.26 54.72
C LEU A 68 -2.51 28.62 55.19
N GLN A 69 -2.38 29.62 56.09
CA GLN A 69 -1.12 29.99 56.71
C GLN A 69 -0.51 28.79 57.46
N LEU A 70 -1.32 28.13 58.30
CA LEU A 70 -0.90 26.96 59.06
C LEU A 70 -0.46 25.81 58.15
N PHE A 71 -1.21 25.57 57.06
CA PHE A 71 -0.90 24.52 56.09
C PHE A 71 0.40 24.78 55.32
N LEU A 72 0.61 26.02 54.87
CA LEU A 72 1.80 26.39 54.10
C LEU A 72 3.04 26.57 55.00
N GLY A 73 2.87 26.76 56.31
CA GLY A 73 3.96 27.03 57.24
C GLY A 73 4.63 28.39 57.02
N LEU A 74 3.88 29.35 56.48
CA LEU A 74 4.34 30.71 56.18
C LEU A 74 3.96 31.67 57.30
N ASP A 75 4.60 32.83 57.35
CA ASP A 75 4.16 33.91 58.22
C ASP A 75 2.91 34.64 57.65
N GLU A 76 2.33 35.53 58.44
CA GLU A 76 1.10 36.26 58.07
C GLU A 76 1.32 37.17 56.85
N GLY A 77 2.51 37.76 56.70
CA GLY A 77 2.86 38.64 55.59
C GLY A 77 2.99 37.88 54.29
N ASP A 78 3.74 36.78 54.31
CA ASP A 78 3.94 35.90 53.17
C ASP A 78 2.63 35.23 52.74
N THR A 79 1.79 34.80 53.68
CA THR A 79 0.48 34.21 53.37
C THR A 79 -0.44 35.23 52.71
N LYS A 80 -0.50 36.46 53.23
CA LYS A 80 -1.28 37.55 52.61
C LYS A 80 -0.77 37.88 51.21
N SER A 81 0.53 37.82 50.98
CA SER A 81 1.13 38.01 49.65
C SER A 81 0.69 36.93 48.67
N VAL A 82 0.70 35.66 49.08
CA VAL A 82 0.22 34.52 48.26
C VAL A 82 -1.29 34.66 47.96
N VAL A 83 -2.11 35.03 48.95
CA VAL A 83 -3.55 35.26 48.76
C VAL A 83 -3.80 36.45 47.82
N ALA A 84 -3.08 37.56 47.96
CA ALA A 84 -3.19 38.71 47.08
C ALA A 84 -2.80 38.37 45.64
N GLY A 85 -1.75 37.54 45.45
CA GLY A 85 -1.35 37.03 44.15
C GLY A 85 -2.43 36.15 43.50
N MET A 86 -3.07 35.26 44.26
CA MET A 86 -4.18 34.43 43.77
C MET A 86 -5.43 35.27 43.41
N LEU A 87 -5.71 36.33 44.17
CA LEU A 87 -6.81 37.27 43.87
C LEU A 87 -6.53 38.06 42.59
N HIS A 88 -5.31 38.59 42.44
CA HIS A 88 -4.93 39.35 41.25
C HIS A 88 -4.95 38.50 39.98
N ALA A 89 -4.66 37.20 40.11
CA ALA A 89 -4.71 36.23 39.02
C ALA A 89 -6.11 35.61 38.81
N GLU A 90 -7.14 36.06 39.53
CA GLU A 90 -8.52 35.55 39.44
C GLU A 90 -8.64 34.02 39.69
N PHE A 91 -7.74 33.46 40.50
CA PHE A 91 -7.81 32.04 40.86
C PHE A 91 -8.77 31.78 42.01
N ILE A 92 -8.90 32.75 42.90
CA ILE A 92 -9.75 32.63 44.07
C ILE A 92 -10.73 33.80 44.14
N ASP A 93 -11.84 33.53 44.81
CA ASP A 93 -12.68 34.55 45.39
C ASP A 93 -12.45 34.60 46.90
N TYR A 94 -12.57 35.80 47.45
CA TYR A 94 -12.39 36.05 48.87
C TYR A 94 -13.52 36.93 49.39
N ARG A 95 -14.72 36.33 49.49
CA ARG A 95 -15.94 37.04 49.89
C ARG A 95 -16.24 36.84 51.36
N GLN A 96 -16.89 37.84 51.93
CA GLN A 96 -17.51 37.73 53.23
C GLN A 96 -18.87 37.03 53.10
N PRO A 97 -19.15 35.99 53.90
CA PRO A 97 -20.45 35.33 53.90
C PRO A 97 -21.58 36.33 54.24
N PRO A 98 -22.76 36.20 53.62
CA PRO A 98 -23.88 37.11 53.84
C PRO A 98 -24.43 37.12 55.27
N GLU A 99 -24.22 36.05 56.04
CA GLU A 99 -24.69 35.92 57.43
C GLU A 99 -23.74 36.53 58.47
N GLY A 100 -22.63 37.14 58.06
CA GLY A 100 -21.57 37.59 58.96
C GLY A 100 -20.69 36.41 59.40
N GLY A 101 -19.37 36.59 59.30
CA GLY A 101 -18.38 35.55 59.56
C GLY A 101 -17.06 35.85 58.89
N ASP A 102 -16.07 34.98 59.11
CA ASP A 102 -14.76 35.09 58.49
C ASP A 102 -14.86 34.94 56.96
N ARG A 103 -14.05 35.73 56.27
CA ARG A 103 -13.98 35.67 54.81
C ARG A 103 -13.46 34.31 54.38
N ARG A 104 -14.11 33.74 53.35
CA ARG A 104 -13.79 32.40 52.85
C ARG A 104 -13.10 32.48 51.50
N LEU A 105 -12.07 31.65 51.33
CA LEU A 105 -11.37 31.41 50.07
C LEU A 105 -12.16 30.37 49.28
N SER A 106 -12.43 30.66 48.01
CA SER A 106 -13.05 29.67 47.11
C SER A 106 -12.38 29.73 45.75
N LEU A 107 -12.11 28.57 45.14
CA LEU A 107 -11.49 28.53 43.82
C LEU A 107 -12.50 28.94 42.74
N GLN A 108 -12.12 29.92 41.94
CA GLN A 108 -12.77 30.22 40.66
C GLN A 108 -12.37 29.19 39.60
N ALA A 109 -12.99 29.22 38.42
CA ALA A 109 -12.75 28.26 37.36
C ALA A 109 -11.26 28.15 36.97
N LEU A 110 -10.59 29.29 36.81
CA LEU A 110 -9.15 29.35 36.50
C LEU A 110 -8.30 28.74 37.63
N GLY A 111 -8.65 29.02 38.89
CA GLY A 111 -7.95 28.45 40.05
C GLY A 111 -8.14 26.96 40.20
N GLN A 112 -9.34 26.43 39.90
CA GLN A 112 -9.59 24.98 39.91
C GLN A 112 -8.75 24.25 38.85
N GLU A 113 -8.64 24.82 37.64
CA GLU A 113 -7.81 24.26 36.59
C GLU A 113 -6.32 24.31 36.96
N ALA A 114 -5.86 25.46 37.46
CA ALA A 114 -4.49 25.68 37.93
C ALA A 114 -4.12 24.73 39.08
N ALA A 115 -5.01 24.50 40.05
CA ALA A 115 -4.80 23.57 41.17
C ALA A 115 -4.61 22.12 40.70
N ARG A 116 -5.40 21.70 39.70
CA ARG A 116 -5.37 20.34 39.15
C ARG A 116 -4.14 20.10 38.28
N ASN A 117 -3.85 21.02 37.38
CA ASN A 117 -2.84 20.84 36.33
C ASN A 117 -1.45 21.36 36.74
N ALA A 118 -1.36 22.17 37.82
CA ALA A 118 -0.14 22.82 38.28
C ALA A 118 0.51 23.75 37.24
N THR A 119 -0.29 24.33 36.34
CA THR A 119 0.16 25.22 35.26
C THR A 119 -0.74 26.43 35.10
N ILE A 120 -0.20 27.57 34.67
CA ILE A 120 -0.94 28.77 34.30
C ILE A 120 -0.80 29.01 32.80
N ARG A 121 -1.88 29.46 32.16
CA ARG A 121 -1.92 29.82 30.74
C ARG A 121 -1.92 31.34 30.61
N ARG A 122 -0.94 31.91 29.89
CA ARG A 122 -0.88 33.36 29.61
C ARG A 122 -0.73 33.66 28.12
N PRO A 123 -1.42 34.68 27.59
CA PRO A 123 -1.19 35.16 26.25
C PRO A 123 0.17 35.89 26.16
N LYS A 124 1.03 35.48 25.24
CA LYS A 124 2.34 36.08 25.00
C LYS A 124 2.58 36.27 23.49
N PRO A 125 3.10 37.43 23.07
CA PRO A 125 3.55 37.61 21.70
C PRO A 125 4.67 36.63 21.36
N ALA A 126 4.58 36.00 20.20
CA ALA A 126 5.58 35.10 19.67
C ALA A 126 5.70 35.29 18.16
N THR A 127 6.88 34.99 17.63
CA THR A 127 7.14 35.04 16.20
C THR A 127 7.47 33.65 15.71
N ILE A 128 6.73 33.17 14.71
CA ILE A 128 6.76 31.78 14.30
C ILE A 128 6.98 31.67 12.78
N PRO A 129 7.98 30.90 12.33
CA PRO A 129 8.17 30.65 10.90
C PRO A 129 7.18 29.60 10.40
N VAL A 130 6.52 29.90 9.28
CA VAL A 130 5.68 28.97 8.53
C VAL A 130 6.04 29.01 7.04
N ILE A 131 5.73 27.94 6.32
CA ILE A 131 5.95 27.86 4.87
C ILE A 131 4.61 28.00 4.17
N TYR A 132 4.52 28.96 3.26
CA TYR A 132 3.33 29.24 2.47
C TYR A 132 3.53 28.79 1.04
N ASP A 133 2.71 27.86 0.57
CA ASP A 133 2.68 27.42 -0.82
C ASP A 133 1.97 28.45 -1.68
N ARG A 134 2.69 29.02 -2.67
CA ARG A 134 2.16 30.05 -3.57
C ARG A 134 1.42 29.48 -4.77
N LEU A 135 1.43 28.16 -4.97
CA LEU A 135 0.62 27.50 -5.98
C LEU A 135 -0.78 27.20 -5.42
N THR A 136 -0.89 26.60 -4.24
CA THR A 136 -2.21 26.32 -3.63
C THR A 136 -2.75 27.46 -2.75
N ASN A 137 -1.93 28.48 -2.45
CA ASN A 137 -2.24 29.58 -1.52
C ASN A 137 -2.61 29.09 -0.12
N ARG A 138 -1.77 28.22 0.45
CA ARG A 138 -2.00 27.61 1.77
C ARG A 138 -0.74 27.57 2.61
N VAL A 139 -0.93 27.61 3.93
CA VAL A 139 0.13 27.30 4.90
C VAL A 139 0.36 25.79 4.91
N THR A 140 1.62 25.37 4.92
CA THR A 140 2.06 23.98 4.83
C THR A 140 2.84 23.54 6.07
N GLU A 141 2.99 22.22 6.25
CA GLU A 141 3.83 21.61 7.29
C GLU A 141 5.32 21.52 6.89
N TRP A 142 5.67 21.96 5.67
CA TRP A 142 7.03 21.94 5.16
C TRP A 142 7.96 22.79 6.02
N ARG A 143 9.25 22.42 6.03
CA ARG A 143 10.26 23.11 6.83
C ARG A 143 11.23 23.89 5.95
N LYS A 144 11.77 24.98 6.49
CA LYS A 144 12.77 25.80 5.78
C LYS A 144 13.98 25.00 5.25
N PRO A 145 14.53 24.00 5.96
CA PRO A 145 15.64 23.19 5.46
C PRO A 145 15.30 22.30 4.25
N SER A 146 14.03 21.94 4.05
CA SER A 146 13.60 21.20 2.85
C SER A 146 13.43 22.10 1.62
N LEU A 147 13.58 23.42 1.76
CA LEU A 147 13.39 24.36 0.66
C LEU A 147 14.68 24.57 -0.13
N ARG A 148 14.52 24.72 -1.45
CA ARG A 148 15.58 25.22 -2.33
C ARG A 148 15.49 26.72 -2.46
N ARG A 149 16.64 27.41 -2.52
CA ARG A 149 16.66 28.84 -2.82
C ARG A 149 16.35 29.08 -4.30
N SER A 150 15.67 30.18 -4.61
CA SER A 150 15.30 30.54 -5.99
C SER A 150 16.48 30.59 -6.96
N ALA A 151 17.65 31.06 -6.52
CA ALA A 151 18.85 31.07 -7.35
C ALA A 151 19.30 29.65 -7.74
N GLN A 152 19.27 28.71 -6.79
CA GLN A 152 19.64 27.31 -7.01
C GLN A 152 18.60 26.58 -7.86
N ALA A 153 17.32 26.84 -7.64
CA ALA A 153 16.24 26.22 -8.41
C ALA A 153 16.29 26.66 -9.89
N LYS A 154 16.59 27.94 -10.15
CA LYS A 154 16.72 28.49 -11.51
C LYS A 154 17.95 28.02 -12.26
N SER A 155 19.03 27.65 -11.56
CA SER A 155 20.27 27.20 -12.19
C SER A 155 20.34 25.68 -12.41
N ASP A 156 19.32 24.91 -12.00
CA ASP A 156 19.26 23.45 -12.17
C ASP A 156 18.69 23.10 -13.56
N PRO A 157 19.52 22.66 -14.52
CA PRO A 157 19.08 22.41 -15.89
C PRO A 157 18.08 21.25 -15.96
N GLY A 158 16.96 21.48 -16.65
CA GLY A 158 15.88 20.49 -16.81
C GLY A 158 14.81 20.52 -15.72
N ARG A 159 14.93 21.37 -14.70
CA ARG A 159 13.89 21.53 -13.67
C ARG A 159 12.82 22.54 -14.07
N ILE A 160 11.56 22.12 -14.03
CA ILE A 160 10.42 22.97 -14.33
C ILE A 160 10.02 23.77 -13.09
N LEU A 161 10.10 25.09 -13.15
CA LEU A 161 9.59 25.97 -12.08
C LEU A 161 8.10 26.21 -12.30
N MET A 162 7.26 25.76 -11.37
CA MET A 162 5.83 25.97 -11.48
C MET A 162 5.48 27.45 -11.26
N PRO A 163 4.51 28.01 -12.01
CA PRO A 163 4.06 29.38 -11.79
C PRO A 163 3.24 29.48 -10.50
N PRO A 164 3.35 30.58 -9.74
CA PRO A 164 2.47 30.81 -8.59
C PRO A 164 1.05 31.10 -9.07
N ALA A 165 0.07 30.84 -8.21
CA ALA A 165 -1.32 31.21 -8.49
C ALA A 165 -1.51 32.72 -8.53
N THR A 166 -0.80 33.44 -7.66
CA THR A 166 -0.80 34.90 -7.62
C THR A 166 0.60 35.46 -7.40
N SER A 167 0.88 36.63 -7.97
CA SER A 167 2.08 37.43 -7.68
C SER A 167 1.88 38.39 -6.51
N MET A 168 0.65 38.52 -5.99
CA MET A 168 0.33 39.44 -4.91
C MET A 168 1.00 39.04 -3.59
N PRO A 169 1.34 40.01 -2.71
CA PRO A 169 1.79 39.73 -1.35
C PRO A 169 0.75 39.00 -0.53
N ILE A 170 1.25 38.10 0.34
CA ILE A 170 0.44 37.38 1.32
C ILE A 170 -0.13 38.42 2.29
N GLN A 171 -1.44 38.36 2.52
CA GLN A 171 -2.16 39.19 3.48
C GLN A 171 -2.39 38.41 4.77
N LEU A 172 -2.71 39.13 5.86
CA LEU A 172 -3.00 38.49 7.16
C LEU A 172 -4.21 37.56 7.08
N GLU A 173 -5.20 37.90 6.25
CA GLU A 173 -6.40 37.08 6.01
C GLU A 173 -6.10 35.72 5.35
N ASP A 174 -4.97 35.61 4.64
CA ASP A 174 -4.50 34.34 4.08
C ASP A 174 -3.96 33.38 5.16
N LEU A 175 -3.69 33.90 6.38
CA LEU A 175 -3.07 33.18 7.49
C LEU A 175 -4.09 32.90 8.61
N SER A 176 -5.00 31.96 8.38
CA SER A 176 -5.94 31.56 9.43
C SER A 176 -5.23 30.94 10.65
N ILE A 177 -5.75 31.23 11.86
CA ILE A 177 -5.24 30.66 13.12
C ILE A 177 -5.16 29.13 13.04
N THR A 178 -6.18 28.50 12.45
CA THR A 178 -6.25 27.05 12.29
C THR A 178 -5.14 26.52 11.39
N ALA A 179 -4.90 27.16 10.24
CA ALA A 179 -3.85 26.74 9.31
C ALA A 179 -2.45 26.89 9.93
N VAL A 180 -2.17 28.04 10.56
CA VAL A 180 -0.90 28.29 11.26
C VAL A 180 -0.72 27.31 12.43
N SER A 181 -1.77 27.06 13.22
CA SER A 181 -1.71 26.11 14.35
C SER A 181 -1.46 24.67 13.88
N THR A 182 -2.09 24.26 12.78
CA THR A 182 -1.93 22.90 12.22
C THR A 182 -0.50 22.67 11.75
N ALA A 183 0.07 23.64 11.02
CA ALA A 183 1.46 23.60 10.56
C ALA A 183 2.48 23.43 11.70
N LEU A 184 2.13 23.88 12.90
CA LEU A 184 3.01 23.85 14.08
C LEU A 184 2.80 22.61 14.96
N ARG A 185 1.57 22.08 15.05
CA ARG A 185 1.25 20.87 15.82
C ARG A 185 1.97 19.62 15.33
N ALA A 186 2.31 19.55 14.04
CA ALA A 186 3.19 18.52 13.52
C ALA A 186 4.58 18.48 14.22
N ASN A 187 4.94 19.53 14.97
CA ASN A 187 6.29 19.76 15.48
C ASN A 187 6.41 19.96 17.02
N SER A 188 5.35 20.32 17.76
CA SER A 188 5.28 20.23 19.24
C SER A 188 3.89 20.62 19.79
N ASP A 189 3.50 20.06 20.96
CA ASP A 189 2.24 20.37 21.67
C ASP A 189 2.26 21.66 22.51
N ALA A 190 3.24 22.55 22.33
CA ALA A 190 3.63 23.49 23.39
C ALA A 190 2.82 24.80 23.50
N PHE A 191 1.95 25.16 22.55
CA PHE A 191 1.24 26.44 22.59
C PHE A 191 -0.05 26.46 21.75
N ARG A 192 -1.03 27.27 22.19
CA ARG A 192 -2.29 27.51 21.46
C ARG A 192 -2.29 28.92 20.90
N ILE A 193 -2.42 29.07 19.59
CA ILE A 193 -2.49 30.40 18.96
C ILE A 193 -3.87 31.02 19.22
N LEU A 194 -3.86 32.27 19.68
CA LEU A 194 -5.04 33.09 19.97
C LEU A 194 -5.33 34.10 18.86
N GLY A 195 -4.30 34.53 18.13
CA GLY A 195 -4.45 35.48 17.02
C GLY A 195 -3.18 35.65 16.21
N VAL A 196 -3.33 36.16 14.98
CA VAL A 196 -2.25 36.56 14.07
C VAL A 196 -2.28 38.08 13.95
N SER A 197 -1.15 38.73 14.19
CA SER A 197 -1.05 40.20 14.26
C SER A 197 -0.11 40.81 13.23
N GLY A 198 0.78 40.01 12.61
CA GLY A 198 1.79 40.51 11.68
C GLY A 198 2.37 39.39 10.83
N LEU A 199 2.98 39.77 9.69
CA LEU A 199 3.72 38.84 8.84
C LEU A 199 4.89 39.54 8.16
N THR A 200 5.94 38.77 7.88
CA THR A 200 7.05 39.14 7.00
C THR A 200 7.26 38.03 5.98
N GLU A 201 7.26 38.36 4.69
CA GLU A 201 7.35 37.40 3.59
C GLU A 201 8.74 37.36 2.95
N ASN A 202 9.25 36.16 2.68
CA ASN A 202 10.42 35.94 1.82
C ASN A 202 10.13 34.92 0.70
N ARG A 203 10.08 35.40 -0.54
CA ARG A 203 9.70 34.64 -1.76
C ARG A 203 10.84 33.89 -2.44
N ASN A 204 12.02 33.83 -1.82
CA ASN A 204 13.22 33.32 -2.47
C ASN A 204 13.35 31.80 -2.36
N TYR A 205 12.24 31.06 -2.38
CA TYR A 205 12.24 29.61 -2.16
C TYR A 205 11.32 28.85 -3.11
N TYR A 206 11.69 27.59 -3.33
CA TYR A 206 10.89 26.58 -4.00
C TYR A 206 10.92 25.27 -3.20
N TYR A 207 9.88 24.48 -3.34
CA TYR A 207 9.79 23.12 -2.82
C TYR A 207 9.97 22.10 -3.95
N ASP A 208 10.76 21.05 -3.75
CA ASP A 208 10.99 20.02 -4.77
C ASP A 208 9.73 19.18 -4.98
N ALA A 209 9.34 18.99 -6.25
CA ALA A 209 8.16 18.21 -6.62
C ALA A 209 8.37 17.52 -7.98
N ILE A 210 7.43 16.68 -8.38
CA ILE A 210 7.44 16.05 -9.70
C ILE A 210 6.17 16.48 -10.45
N LEU A 211 6.38 17.05 -11.64
CA LEU A 211 5.30 17.43 -12.54
C LEU A 211 5.01 16.26 -13.47
N LEU A 212 3.76 15.83 -13.48
CA LEU A 212 3.28 14.72 -14.30
C LEU A 212 2.48 15.31 -15.45
N VAL A 213 2.88 15.02 -16.69
CA VAL A 213 2.24 15.55 -17.90
C VAL A 213 1.46 14.42 -18.54
N TYR A 214 0.15 14.60 -18.65
CA TYR A 214 -0.77 13.64 -19.24
C TYR A 214 -1.34 14.17 -20.54
N LYS A 215 -1.78 13.26 -21.41
CA LYS A 215 -2.47 13.53 -22.65
C LYS A 215 -3.78 12.78 -22.69
N ASP A 216 -4.87 13.49 -22.93
CA ASP A 216 -6.17 12.89 -23.18
C ASP A 216 -6.14 12.05 -24.45
N ILE A 217 -6.69 10.83 -24.37
CA ILE A 217 -6.63 9.85 -25.48
C ILE A 217 -7.46 10.25 -26.70
N ASP A 218 -8.53 11.01 -26.50
CA ASP A 218 -9.50 11.32 -27.56
C ASP A 218 -9.23 12.68 -28.19
N SER A 219 -8.76 13.65 -27.41
CA SER A 219 -8.68 15.06 -27.80
C SER A 219 -7.25 15.60 -27.94
N ASN A 220 -6.22 14.78 -27.64
CA ASN A 220 -4.81 15.20 -27.56
C ASN A 220 -4.54 16.36 -26.58
N THR A 221 -5.49 16.76 -25.72
CA THR A 221 -5.30 17.85 -24.76
C THR A 221 -4.37 17.44 -23.63
N LEU A 222 -3.49 18.35 -23.21
CA LEU A 222 -2.61 18.11 -22.07
C LEU A 222 -3.31 18.41 -20.74
N ARG A 223 -3.05 17.55 -19.77
CA ARG A 223 -3.43 17.74 -18.36
C ARG A 223 -2.21 17.54 -17.47
N LEU A 224 -2.13 18.29 -16.38
CA LEU A 224 -1.01 18.24 -15.45
C LEU A 224 -1.44 17.56 -14.15
N GLY A 225 -0.51 16.86 -13.53
CA GLY A 225 -0.59 16.31 -12.18
C GLY A 225 0.65 16.67 -11.38
N VAL A 226 0.56 16.64 -10.06
CA VAL A 226 1.69 16.95 -9.17
C VAL A 226 1.86 15.86 -8.14
N GLU A 227 3.08 15.34 -8.04
CA GLU A 227 3.52 14.54 -6.90
C GLU A 227 4.40 15.40 -5.98
N VAL A 228 4.09 15.35 -4.68
CA VAL A 228 4.89 15.95 -3.61
C VAL A 228 5.26 14.83 -2.64
N ASP A 229 6.56 14.66 -2.35
CA ASP A 229 7.07 13.69 -1.36
C ASP A 229 6.55 12.26 -1.53
N GLY A 230 6.38 11.81 -2.78
CA GLY A 230 5.90 10.46 -3.06
C GLY A 230 4.37 10.34 -3.22
N VAL A 231 3.62 11.40 -2.93
CA VAL A 231 2.16 11.39 -2.83
C VAL A 231 1.54 12.30 -3.91
N TRP A 232 0.49 11.81 -4.58
CA TRP A 232 -0.29 12.60 -5.53
C TRP A 232 -1.03 13.70 -4.80
N SER A 233 -0.91 14.94 -5.30
CA SER A 233 -1.60 16.08 -4.73
C SER A 233 -2.70 16.58 -5.66
N GLU A 234 -3.95 16.26 -5.29
CA GLU A 234 -5.13 16.82 -5.96
C GLU A 234 -5.17 18.35 -5.85
N GLU A 235 -4.75 18.91 -4.72
CA GLU A 235 -4.77 20.37 -4.48
C GLU A 235 -3.85 21.12 -5.45
N HIS A 236 -2.62 20.64 -5.64
CA HIS A 236 -1.68 21.26 -6.57
C HIS A 236 -2.09 21.02 -8.03
N THR A 237 -2.64 19.84 -8.32
CA THR A 237 -3.20 19.50 -9.65
C THR A 237 -4.32 20.48 -10.03
N ALA A 238 -5.28 20.69 -9.13
CA ALA A 238 -6.37 21.63 -9.32
C ALA A 238 -5.88 23.09 -9.42
N ALA A 239 -4.87 23.47 -8.62
CA ALA A 239 -4.27 24.80 -8.68
C ALA A 239 -3.59 25.08 -10.03
N LEU A 240 -2.85 24.11 -10.59
CA LEU A 240 -2.25 24.24 -11.93
C LEU A 240 -3.32 24.37 -13.02
N GLU A 241 -4.40 23.62 -12.92
CA GLU A 241 -5.53 23.69 -13.84
C GLU A 241 -6.19 25.08 -13.79
N ALA A 242 -6.48 25.59 -12.60
CA ALA A 242 -7.12 26.89 -12.38
C ALA A 242 -6.34 28.08 -12.97
N ILE A 243 -5.00 27.98 -13.05
CA ILE A 243 -4.14 29.07 -13.53
C ILE A 243 -3.75 28.91 -15.00
N GLY A 244 -4.25 27.87 -15.69
CA GLY A 244 -3.88 27.57 -17.07
C GLY A 244 -2.39 27.25 -17.21
N ALA A 245 -1.87 26.41 -16.32
CA ALA A 245 -0.43 26.17 -16.23
C ALA A 245 0.17 25.56 -17.52
N VAL A 246 -0.58 24.76 -18.29
CA VAL A 246 -0.13 24.20 -19.58
C VAL A 246 0.34 25.32 -20.52
N GLN A 247 -0.47 26.38 -20.65
CA GLN A 247 -0.14 27.53 -21.51
C GLN A 247 0.99 28.37 -20.90
N ARG A 248 0.98 28.61 -19.59
CA ARG A 248 2.03 29.40 -18.91
C ARG A 248 3.41 28.74 -18.96
N LEU A 249 3.44 27.40 -18.97
CA LEU A 249 4.65 26.61 -19.09
C LEU A 249 5.05 26.34 -20.55
N GLY A 250 4.21 26.73 -21.52
CA GLY A 250 4.48 26.54 -22.95
C GLY A 250 4.47 25.07 -23.40
N LEU A 251 3.71 24.21 -22.73
CA LEU A 251 3.67 22.78 -23.04
C LEU A 251 2.76 22.48 -24.23
N THR A 252 3.22 21.64 -25.16
CA THR A 252 2.47 21.23 -26.35
C THR A 252 2.52 19.70 -26.52
N ALA A 253 1.43 19.09 -26.99
CA ALA A 253 1.42 17.69 -27.39
C ALA A 253 1.86 17.62 -28.86
N ALA A 254 2.96 16.92 -29.17
CA ALA A 254 3.33 16.68 -30.57
C ALA A 254 2.19 15.95 -31.31
N PRO A 255 1.86 16.34 -32.56
CA PRO A 255 0.88 15.62 -33.37
C PRO A 255 1.38 14.21 -33.69
N VAL A 256 0.45 13.26 -33.79
CA VAL A 256 0.70 11.89 -34.23
C VAL A 256 1.16 11.94 -35.69
N GLU A 257 2.42 11.61 -35.98
CA GLU A 257 2.85 11.34 -37.35
C GLU A 257 2.08 10.13 -37.90
N GLU A 258 1.66 10.27 -39.15
CA GLU A 258 0.65 9.49 -39.89
C GLU A 258 0.77 7.95 -39.80
N PRO A 259 -0.33 7.20 -40.03
CA PRO A 259 -0.30 5.74 -40.07
C PRO A 259 0.69 5.27 -41.14
N HIS A 260 1.64 4.41 -40.78
CA HIS A 260 2.54 3.80 -41.76
C HIS A 260 1.72 3.06 -42.84
N GLU A 261 1.72 3.61 -44.06
CA GLU A 261 1.39 2.84 -45.26
C GLU A 261 2.42 1.70 -45.45
N PRO A 262 2.00 0.53 -45.94
CA PRO A 262 2.91 -0.58 -46.21
C PRO A 262 3.85 -0.22 -47.37
N VAL A 263 5.13 -0.02 -47.08
CA VAL A 263 6.14 0.27 -48.10
C VAL A 263 6.37 -0.96 -48.98
N GLY A 264 5.95 -0.86 -50.24
CA GLY A 264 6.33 -1.75 -51.32
C GLY A 264 7.74 -1.47 -51.83
N HIS A 265 8.47 -2.56 -52.09
CA HIS A 265 9.78 -2.71 -52.75
C HIS A 265 11.04 -2.53 -51.88
N PRO A 266 11.84 -3.62 -51.70
CA PRO A 266 13.13 -3.52 -51.03
C PRO A 266 14.20 -3.03 -52.02
N GLY A 267 14.91 -1.98 -51.62
CA GLY A 267 16.18 -1.58 -52.25
C GLY A 267 17.23 -2.70 -52.16
N LYS A 268 18.26 -2.56 -53.00
CA LYS A 268 19.32 -3.54 -53.26
C LYS A 268 19.99 -4.05 -51.97
N ARG A 269 19.97 -5.37 -51.74
CA ARG A 269 20.70 -6.02 -50.64
C ARG A 269 22.21 -5.94 -50.88
N LEU A 270 22.94 -5.45 -49.88
CA LEU A 270 24.40 -5.50 -49.82
C LEU A 270 24.88 -6.96 -49.70
N THR A 271 26.02 -7.23 -50.32
CA THR A 271 26.67 -8.53 -50.33
C THR A 271 27.42 -8.79 -49.02
N ARG A 272 27.69 -10.08 -48.72
CA ARG A 272 28.35 -10.50 -47.48
C ARG A 272 29.74 -9.86 -47.30
N ASP A 273 30.44 -9.61 -48.40
CA ASP A 273 31.78 -9.00 -48.38
C ASP A 273 31.70 -7.49 -48.11
N GLU A 274 30.65 -6.80 -48.57
CA GLU A 274 30.38 -5.40 -48.22
C GLU A 274 30.01 -5.26 -46.73
N VAL A 275 29.26 -6.23 -46.19
CA VAL A 275 28.93 -6.30 -44.75
C VAL A 275 30.17 -6.58 -43.91
N ILE A 276 31.07 -7.46 -44.37
CA ILE A 276 32.33 -7.77 -43.66
C ILE A 276 33.29 -6.57 -43.74
N ALA A 277 33.38 -5.85 -44.86
CA ALA A 277 34.19 -4.65 -44.98
C ALA A 277 33.68 -3.52 -44.04
N LEU A 278 32.36 -3.34 -43.96
CA LEU A 278 31.73 -2.43 -42.99
C LEU A 278 32.02 -2.85 -41.54
N GLN A 279 31.84 -4.12 -41.21
CA GLN A 279 32.12 -4.63 -39.86
C GLN A 279 33.60 -4.56 -39.47
N THR A 280 34.51 -4.74 -40.43
CA THR A 280 35.97 -4.64 -40.17
C THR A 280 36.40 -3.18 -40.00
N SER A 281 35.70 -2.23 -40.64
CA SER A 281 35.90 -0.79 -40.43
C SER A 281 35.32 -0.25 -39.11
N MET A 282 34.49 -1.04 -38.42
CA MET A 282 33.81 -0.65 -37.18
C MET A 282 34.49 -1.17 -35.89
N VAL A 283 35.66 -1.82 -35.97
CA VAL A 283 36.37 -2.34 -34.78
C VAL A 283 37.30 -1.29 -34.13
N ASP A 284 37.61 -0.20 -34.81
CA ASP A 284 38.31 0.95 -34.21
C ASP A 284 37.38 2.16 -34.16
N GLN A 285 36.42 2.15 -33.22
CA GLN A 285 35.99 3.34 -32.48
C GLN A 285 34.92 2.98 -31.44
N ASP A 286 35.35 3.13 -30.20
CA ASP A 286 34.55 3.25 -28.99
C ASP A 286 33.53 4.39 -29.16
N GLN A 287 32.22 4.10 -29.11
CA GLN A 287 31.18 4.91 -28.45
C GLN A 287 29.77 4.35 -28.67
N SER A 288 29.04 4.34 -27.57
CA SER A 288 27.60 4.10 -27.35
C SER A 288 26.63 4.46 -28.48
N ASP A 289 25.69 3.56 -28.75
CA ASP A 289 24.38 3.88 -29.34
C ASP A 289 23.24 3.25 -28.49
N PRO A 290 22.46 4.06 -27.73
CA PRO A 290 21.32 3.59 -26.93
C PRO A 290 19.95 3.62 -27.65
N GLU A 291 19.87 3.84 -28.96
CA GLU A 291 18.57 4.06 -29.64
C GLU A 291 17.91 2.82 -30.29
N ALA A 292 18.29 1.60 -29.91
CA ALA A 292 17.70 0.37 -30.46
C ALA A 292 16.60 -0.29 -29.61
N LEU A 293 16.03 0.37 -28.59
CA LEU A 293 14.99 -0.20 -27.71
C LEU A 293 13.73 0.68 -27.66
N SER A 294 13.14 0.95 -28.82
CA SER A 294 11.78 1.49 -28.93
C SER A 294 10.84 0.44 -29.50
N ARG A 295 9.77 0.16 -28.73
CA ARG A 295 8.62 -0.75 -28.95
C ARG A 295 8.67 -2.06 -28.17
N SER A 296 8.27 -1.99 -26.90
CA SER A 296 7.66 -3.11 -26.16
C SER A 296 6.70 -2.52 -25.13
N ALA A 297 5.43 -2.93 -25.13
CA ALA A 297 4.46 -2.45 -24.16
C ALA A 297 4.70 -3.18 -22.82
N ILE A 298 5.68 -2.70 -22.04
CA ILE A 298 5.93 -3.17 -20.68
C ILE A 298 4.93 -2.46 -19.75
N ARG A 299 4.05 -3.25 -19.11
CA ARG A 299 2.99 -2.85 -18.20
C ARG A 299 3.23 -3.50 -16.84
N TRP A 300 3.17 -2.75 -15.76
CA TRP A 300 3.25 -3.31 -14.42
C TRP A 300 1.94 -3.98 -14.00
N LEU A 301 2.01 -5.06 -13.21
CA LEU A 301 0.89 -5.85 -12.68
C LEU A 301 0.82 -5.71 -11.17
N GLY A 302 -0.31 -5.21 -10.69
CA GLY A 302 -0.62 -5.15 -9.28
C GLY A 302 -0.94 -6.52 -8.68
N VAL A 303 -0.86 -6.61 -7.35
CA VAL A 303 -1.06 -7.83 -6.53
C VAL A 303 -2.26 -8.67 -6.98
N TYR A 304 -3.41 -8.03 -7.19
CA TYR A 304 -4.69 -8.71 -7.48
C TYR A 304 -4.97 -8.93 -8.97
N GLU A 305 -4.06 -8.49 -9.85
CA GLU A 305 -4.19 -8.71 -11.29
C GLU A 305 -3.64 -10.07 -11.72
N HIS A 306 -2.68 -10.63 -10.97
CA HIS A 306 -2.03 -11.90 -11.30
C HIS A 306 -3.03 -13.06 -11.45
N PRO A 307 -3.98 -13.28 -10.52
CA PRO A 307 -4.97 -14.36 -10.69
C PRO A 307 -5.77 -14.21 -11.98
N LYS A 308 -6.17 -12.99 -12.34
CA LYS A 308 -6.89 -12.71 -13.59
C LYS A 308 -6.03 -13.01 -14.82
N ARG A 309 -4.75 -12.62 -14.80
CA ARG A 309 -3.81 -12.90 -15.90
C ARG A 309 -3.57 -14.39 -16.10
N LEU A 310 -3.48 -15.16 -15.02
CA LEU A 310 -3.41 -16.62 -15.11
C LEU A 310 -4.72 -17.20 -15.68
N ASP A 311 -5.86 -16.67 -15.25
CA ASP A 311 -7.18 -17.08 -15.73
C ASP A 311 -7.37 -16.83 -17.23
N ASP A 312 -6.95 -15.64 -17.68
CA ASP A 312 -6.96 -15.22 -19.09
C ASP A 312 -6.03 -16.11 -19.91
N ALA A 313 -4.81 -16.38 -19.44
CA ALA A 313 -3.86 -17.23 -20.15
C ALA A 313 -4.38 -18.67 -20.30
N LEU A 314 -5.01 -19.22 -19.25
CA LEU A 314 -5.63 -20.54 -19.28
C LEU A 314 -6.84 -20.65 -20.22
N THR A 315 -7.42 -19.50 -20.59
CA THR A 315 -8.64 -19.43 -21.39
C THR A 315 -8.37 -19.04 -22.84
N ASN A 316 -7.42 -18.12 -23.06
CA ASN A 316 -7.23 -17.40 -24.31
C ASN A 316 -5.94 -17.75 -25.05
N SER A 317 -4.97 -18.45 -24.43
CA SER A 317 -3.78 -18.91 -25.14
C SER A 317 -4.15 -19.79 -26.33
N GLN A 318 -3.49 -19.58 -27.47
CA GLN A 318 -3.76 -20.22 -28.74
C GLN A 318 -2.62 -21.11 -29.21
N ARG A 319 -1.36 -20.74 -28.92
CA ARG A 319 -0.19 -21.50 -29.39
C ARG A 319 0.54 -22.16 -28.23
N ARG A 320 0.84 -21.39 -27.19
CA ARG A 320 1.62 -21.89 -26.06
C ARG A 320 1.24 -21.22 -24.73
N LEU A 321 1.56 -21.93 -23.66
CA LEU A 321 1.53 -21.41 -22.30
C LEU A 321 2.69 -22.01 -21.50
N LEU A 322 3.51 -21.15 -20.89
CA LEU A 322 4.59 -21.55 -19.99
C LEU A 322 4.32 -20.97 -18.60
N ILE A 323 4.34 -21.82 -17.59
CA ILE A 323 4.22 -21.41 -16.18
C ILE A 323 5.46 -21.88 -15.42
N ILE A 324 6.10 -20.98 -14.69
CA ILE A 324 7.19 -21.31 -13.76
C ILE A 324 6.75 -20.89 -12.38
N SER A 325 6.73 -21.84 -11.44
CA SER A 325 6.36 -21.56 -10.06
C SER A 325 7.15 -22.45 -9.09
N PRO A 326 7.75 -21.89 -8.02
CA PRO A 326 8.59 -22.67 -7.10
C PRO A 326 7.81 -23.82 -6.43
N TRP A 327 6.56 -23.55 -6.07
CA TRP A 327 5.68 -24.47 -5.35
C TRP A 327 4.33 -24.61 -6.03
N ILE A 328 3.68 -25.74 -5.81
CA ILE A 328 2.34 -26.04 -6.33
C ILE A 328 1.45 -26.48 -5.18
N THR A 329 0.31 -25.81 -4.96
CA THR A 329 -0.63 -26.17 -3.88
C THR A 329 -2.06 -26.34 -4.40
N GLN A 330 -2.86 -27.16 -3.70
CA GLN A 330 -4.28 -27.39 -3.96
C GLN A 330 -5.12 -26.12 -3.77
N SER A 331 -4.56 -25.08 -3.16
CA SER A 331 -5.24 -23.78 -3.09
C SER A 331 -5.41 -23.18 -4.49
N VAL A 332 -4.49 -23.39 -5.42
CA VAL A 332 -4.62 -22.90 -6.79
C VAL A 332 -4.90 -24.05 -7.76
N VAL A 333 -4.15 -25.15 -7.64
CA VAL A 333 -4.23 -26.30 -8.53
C VAL A 333 -5.18 -27.35 -7.95
N ASP A 334 -6.47 -27.02 -7.99
CA ASP A 334 -7.55 -27.96 -7.65
C ASP A 334 -8.03 -28.76 -8.88
N ALA A 335 -9.01 -29.64 -8.69
CA ALA A 335 -9.55 -30.48 -9.76
C ALA A 335 -10.15 -29.67 -10.93
N GLN A 336 -10.74 -28.51 -10.65
CA GLN A 336 -11.30 -27.64 -11.69
C GLN A 336 -10.17 -26.98 -12.50
N TRP A 337 -9.12 -26.53 -11.83
CA TRP A 337 -7.95 -25.96 -12.47
C TRP A 337 -7.23 -26.96 -13.38
N VAL A 338 -7.01 -28.19 -12.90
CA VAL A 338 -6.39 -29.27 -13.70
C VAL A 338 -7.21 -29.57 -14.95
N SER A 339 -8.54 -29.63 -14.83
CA SER A 339 -9.43 -29.85 -15.97
C SER A 339 -9.32 -28.75 -17.04
N ARG A 340 -9.11 -27.49 -16.63
CA ARG A 340 -8.90 -26.37 -17.57
C ARG A 340 -7.60 -26.50 -18.32
N VAL A 341 -6.51 -26.87 -17.64
CA VAL A 341 -5.22 -27.11 -18.30
C VAL A 341 -5.30 -28.29 -19.26
N GLU A 342 -5.94 -29.40 -18.87
CA GLU A 342 -6.15 -30.54 -19.77
C GLU A 342 -6.94 -30.16 -21.02
N LYS A 343 -7.97 -29.31 -20.86
CA LYS A 343 -8.78 -28.80 -21.98
C LYS A 343 -7.95 -27.92 -22.90
N LEU A 344 -7.15 -26.99 -22.34
CA LEU A 344 -6.27 -26.11 -23.09
C LEU A 344 -5.21 -26.91 -23.86
N ALA A 345 -4.61 -27.90 -23.21
CA ALA A 345 -3.58 -28.78 -23.78
C ALA A 345 -4.09 -29.75 -24.86
N ARG A 346 -5.35 -29.65 -25.29
CA ARG A 346 -5.83 -30.33 -26.50
C ARG A 346 -5.34 -29.63 -27.76
N THR A 347 -5.11 -28.31 -27.71
CA THR A 347 -4.77 -27.48 -28.87
C THR A 347 -3.54 -26.61 -28.66
N VAL A 348 -3.15 -26.36 -27.41
CA VAL A 348 -2.06 -25.44 -27.02
C VAL A 348 -0.92 -26.21 -26.37
N ASP A 349 0.33 -25.82 -26.63
CA ASP A 349 1.49 -26.40 -25.96
C ASP A 349 1.68 -25.79 -24.58
N VAL A 350 1.41 -26.57 -23.52
CA VAL A 350 1.49 -26.14 -22.13
C VAL A 350 2.69 -26.78 -21.44
N THR A 351 3.56 -25.98 -20.84
CA THR A 351 4.69 -26.46 -20.03
C THR A 351 4.69 -25.80 -18.66
N ILE A 352 4.85 -26.58 -17.60
CA ILE A 352 4.91 -26.10 -16.21
C ILE A 352 6.23 -26.53 -15.58
N PHE A 353 7.05 -25.57 -15.15
CA PHE A 353 8.25 -25.83 -14.36
C PHE A 353 8.01 -25.56 -12.87
N TRP A 354 8.53 -26.44 -12.02
CA TRP A 354 8.46 -26.32 -10.58
C TRP A 354 9.63 -26.99 -9.86
N GLY A 355 9.81 -26.69 -8.58
CA GLY A 355 10.82 -27.31 -7.73
C GLY A 355 11.64 -26.27 -7.00
N PHE A 356 11.59 -26.27 -5.67
CA PHE A 356 12.36 -25.33 -4.86
C PHE A 356 12.68 -25.94 -3.49
N GLY A 357 13.97 -25.95 -3.13
CA GLY A 357 14.47 -26.53 -1.89
C GLY A 357 14.01 -27.98 -1.66
N ASP A 358 13.55 -28.29 -0.44
CA ASP A 358 13.09 -29.65 -0.06
C ASP A 358 11.67 -30.00 -0.54
N ASN A 359 11.02 -29.09 -1.29
CA ASN A 359 9.67 -29.22 -1.81
C ASN A 359 8.57 -29.43 -0.74
N ARG A 360 8.82 -29.18 0.56
CA ARG A 360 7.80 -29.35 1.64
C ARG A 360 6.56 -28.48 1.48
N LYS A 361 6.65 -27.41 0.69
CA LYS A 361 5.55 -26.47 0.40
C LYS A 361 4.70 -26.87 -0.82
N THR A 362 5.04 -27.95 -1.50
CA THR A 362 4.28 -28.48 -2.64
C THR A 362 3.35 -29.60 -2.18
N ASP A 363 2.07 -29.51 -2.54
CA ASP A 363 1.07 -30.52 -2.20
C ASP A 363 1.16 -31.72 -3.16
N THR A 364 1.37 -32.92 -2.60
CA THR A 364 1.47 -34.17 -3.36
C THR A 364 0.23 -34.45 -4.22
N THR A 365 -0.96 -34.20 -3.67
CA THR A 365 -2.22 -34.39 -4.40
C THR A 365 -2.33 -33.48 -5.64
N ALA A 366 -1.85 -32.23 -5.55
CA ALA A 366 -1.89 -31.29 -6.67
C ALA A 366 -0.93 -31.72 -7.77
N ILE A 367 0.30 -32.11 -7.41
CA ILE A 367 1.29 -32.57 -8.40
C ILE A 367 0.89 -33.91 -9.03
N ASP A 368 0.33 -34.85 -8.27
CA ASP A 368 -0.14 -36.14 -8.81
C ASP A 368 -1.27 -35.96 -9.82
N ALA A 369 -2.17 -35.00 -9.57
CA ALA A 369 -3.23 -34.65 -10.51
C ALA A 369 -2.66 -34.07 -11.82
N LEU A 370 -1.67 -33.16 -11.73
CA LEU A 370 -0.98 -32.61 -12.91
C LEU A 370 -0.18 -33.68 -13.67
N HIS A 371 0.51 -34.57 -12.98
CA HIS A 371 1.23 -35.69 -13.58
C HIS A 371 0.27 -36.62 -14.33
N THR A 372 -0.88 -36.92 -13.75
CA THR A 372 -1.91 -37.74 -14.39
C THR A 372 -2.46 -37.05 -15.66
N ALA A 373 -2.73 -35.75 -15.57
CA ALA A 373 -3.16 -34.95 -16.71
C ALA A 373 -2.12 -34.91 -17.84
N ALA A 374 -0.85 -34.69 -17.50
CA ALA A 374 0.24 -34.64 -18.46
C ALA A 374 0.46 -35.97 -19.17
N GLN A 375 0.24 -37.09 -18.47
CA GLN A 375 0.31 -38.41 -19.10
C GLN A 375 -0.82 -38.69 -20.09
N ARG A 376 -1.95 -37.98 -19.99
CA ARG A 376 -3.11 -38.15 -20.87
C ARG A 376 -3.11 -37.17 -22.04
N SER A 377 -2.17 -36.23 -22.07
CA SER A 377 -2.09 -35.17 -23.07
C SER A 377 -0.85 -35.31 -23.95
N GLN A 378 -1.00 -34.92 -25.22
CA GLN A 378 0.11 -34.85 -26.17
C GLN A 378 0.83 -33.49 -26.16
N ARG A 379 0.30 -32.50 -25.42
CA ARG A 379 0.81 -31.12 -25.40
C ARG A 379 0.90 -30.53 -24.00
N LEU A 380 0.98 -31.37 -22.98
CA LEU A 380 1.22 -30.93 -21.60
C LEU A 380 2.48 -31.60 -21.07
N ALA A 381 3.39 -30.78 -20.54
CA ALA A 381 4.57 -31.22 -19.82
C ALA A 381 4.62 -30.57 -18.43
N ILE A 382 4.89 -31.40 -17.42
CA ILE A 382 5.20 -30.96 -16.06
C ILE A 382 6.65 -31.33 -15.79
N VAL A 383 7.47 -30.34 -15.46
CA VAL A 383 8.92 -30.51 -15.34
C VAL A 383 9.35 -30.08 -13.95
N LYS A 384 9.94 -31.01 -13.21
CA LYS A 384 10.62 -30.72 -11.95
C LYS A 384 12.05 -30.30 -12.26
N VAL A 385 12.50 -29.20 -11.69
CA VAL A 385 13.89 -28.72 -11.75
C VAL A 385 14.53 -28.76 -10.35
N ASP A 386 15.85 -28.63 -10.30
CA ASP A 386 16.64 -28.69 -9.07
C ASP A 386 16.22 -27.60 -8.07
N ASP A 387 16.32 -26.33 -8.50
CA ASP A 387 15.98 -25.20 -7.67
C ASP A 387 15.54 -23.99 -8.51
N THR A 388 14.23 -23.70 -8.56
CA THR A 388 13.69 -22.52 -9.24
C THR A 388 12.95 -21.61 -8.26
N HIS A 389 13.49 -20.42 -8.06
CA HIS A 389 12.81 -19.31 -7.42
C HIS A 389 11.99 -18.45 -8.41
N ALA A 390 12.06 -18.76 -9.71
CA ALA A 390 11.45 -17.95 -10.74
C ALA A 390 9.93 -18.09 -10.72
N LYS A 391 9.25 -16.98 -11.03
CA LYS A 391 7.79 -16.91 -11.07
C LYS A 391 7.40 -16.20 -12.35
N VAL A 392 7.16 -16.99 -13.38
CA VAL A 392 7.06 -16.51 -14.75
C VAL A 392 5.82 -17.10 -15.40
N LEU A 393 5.11 -16.28 -16.17
CA LEU A 393 4.02 -16.70 -17.03
C LEU A 393 4.32 -16.22 -18.45
N VAL A 394 4.42 -17.11 -19.44
CA VAL A 394 4.63 -16.72 -20.85
C VAL A 394 3.48 -17.25 -21.70
N GLY A 395 2.82 -16.35 -22.41
CA GLY A 395 1.76 -16.66 -23.37
C GLY A 395 2.24 -16.56 -24.81
N ASP A 396 1.31 -16.23 -25.71
CA ASP A 396 1.59 -16.14 -27.14
C ASP A 396 2.35 -14.85 -27.49
N ASP A 397 1.83 -13.71 -27.05
CA ASP A 397 2.31 -12.35 -27.33
C ASP A 397 2.76 -11.60 -26.06
N PHE A 398 2.85 -12.29 -24.93
CA PHE A 398 3.24 -11.69 -23.67
C PHE A 398 4.11 -12.58 -22.79
N TYR A 399 4.87 -11.97 -21.89
CA TYR A 399 5.42 -12.67 -20.73
C TYR A 399 5.31 -11.81 -19.46
N ILE A 400 5.24 -12.46 -18.31
CA ILE A 400 5.17 -11.83 -16.99
C ILE A 400 6.28 -12.38 -16.12
N LYS A 401 7.07 -11.50 -15.51
CA LYS A 401 8.00 -11.83 -14.41
C LYS A 401 7.48 -11.19 -13.13
N THR A 402 7.39 -11.94 -12.04
CA THR A 402 6.73 -11.44 -10.83
C THR A 402 7.33 -11.98 -9.54
N SER A 403 6.96 -11.38 -8.41
CA SER A 403 7.12 -11.95 -7.06
C SER A 403 5.96 -12.90 -6.68
N PHE A 404 4.85 -12.84 -7.42
CA PHE A 404 3.64 -13.64 -7.20
C PHE A 404 3.83 -15.14 -7.51
N ASN A 405 3.52 -16.02 -6.55
CA ASN A 405 3.60 -17.47 -6.77
C ASN A 405 2.38 -18.02 -7.53
N TRP A 406 2.50 -18.13 -8.86
CA TRP A 406 1.43 -18.54 -9.78
C TRP A 406 0.61 -19.77 -9.36
N LEU A 407 1.26 -20.82 -8.83
CA LEU A 407 0.60 -22.11 -8.54
C LEU A 407 0.47 -22.42 -7.05
N SER A 408 0.86 -21.50 -6.16
CA SER A 408 0.78 -21.70 -4.71
C SER A 408 0.16 -20.55 -3.92
N PHE A 409 -0.18 -19.43 -4.58
CA PHE A 409 -0.80 -18.27 -3.95
C PHE A 409 -2.05 -17.84 -4.73
N ARG A 410 -3.21 -17.78 -4.05
CA ARG A 410 -4.50 -17.42 -4.67
C ARG A 410 -4.64 -15.95 -5.05
N GLY A 411 -3.88 -15.05 -4.41
CA GLY A 411 -4.04 -13.60 -4.61
C GLY A 411 -5.43 -13.07 -4.20
N ASP A 412 -6.05 -13.67 -3.18
CA ASP A 412 -7.38 -13.30 -2.68
C ASP A 412 -7.34 -11.96 -1.92
N PRO A 413 -8.05 -10.90 -2.38
CA PRO A 413 -8.08 -9.59 -1.73
C PRO A 413 -8.68 -9.60 -0.32
N SER A 414 -9.44 -10.64 0.03
CA SER A 414 -10.03 -10.80 1.36
C SER A 414 -9.08 -11.41 2.40
N ARG A 415 -7.88 -11.80 1.99
CA ARG A 415 -6.85 -12.38 2.86
C ARG A 415 -5.75 -11.38 3.19
N LYS A 416 -4.78 -11.82 3.98
CA LYS A 416 -3.59 -11.05 4.34
C LYS A 416 -2.94 -10.47 3.08
N TYR A 417 -2.87 -9.13 3.02
CA TYR A 417 -2.15 -8.41 1.98
C TYR A 417 -0.71 -8.91 1.91
N ARG A 418 -0.28 -9.25 0.70
CA ARG A 418 1.10 -9.56 0.37
C ARG A 418 1.48 -8.67 -0.79
N GLN A 419 2.54 -7.91 -0.63
CA GLN A 419 3.09 -7.12 -1.71
C GLN A 419 3.68 -8.10 -2.74
N GLU A 420 2.94 -8.28 -3.82
CA GLU A 420 3.29 -9.10 -4.98
C GLU A 420 3.19 -8.19 -6.20
N GLU A 421 4.26 -8.11 -6.97
CA GLU A 421 4.48 -7.17 -8.06
C GLU A 421 5.01 -7.93 -9.27
N GLY A 422 4.57 -7.57 -10.47
CA GLY A 422 5.06 -8.19 -11.69
C GLY A 422 5.15 -7.24 -12.88
N ASP A 423 6.01 -7.58 -13.82
CA ASP A 423 6.18 -6.88 -15.09
C ASP A 423 5.54 -7.73 -16.18
N LEU A 424 4.44 -7.26 -16.77
CA LEU A 424 3.86 -7.79 -18.00
C LEU A 424 4.53 -7.12 -19.18
N VAL A 425 5.19 -7.87 -20.04
CA VAL A 425 5.68 -7.41 -21.32
C VAL A 425 4.75 -7.93 -22.41
N GLN A 426 4.08 -7.03 -23.11
CA GLN A 426 3.21 -7.36 -24.23
C GLN A 426 3.92 -6.98 -25.54
N ASP A 427 4.70 -7.93 -26.03
CA ASP A 427 5.45 -7.87 -27.27
C ASP A 427 5.74 -9.31 -27.73
N GLN A 428 5.41 -9.62 -28.99
CA GLN A 428 5.54 -10.98 -29.50
C GLN A 428 7.00 -11.44 -29.61
N VAL A 429 7.91 -10.57 -30.06
CA VAL A 429 9.33 -10.90 -30.24
C VAL A 429 9.99 -11.17 -28.89
N LEU A 430 9.69 -10.32 -27.90
CA LEU A 430 10.20 -10.52 -26.55
C LEU A 430 9.57 -11.71 -25.84
N ALA A 431 8.27 -11.98 -26.05
CA ALA A 431 7.61 -13.19 -25.53
C ALA A 431 8.20 -14.47 -26.14
N ASP A 432 8.49 -14.46 -27.45
CA ASP A 432 9.18 -15.55 -28.15
C ASP A 432 10.58 -15.78 -27.57
N GLY A 433 11.36 -14.70 -27.38
CA GLY A 433 12.68 -14.76 -26.76
C GLY A 433 12.63 -15.28 -25.32
N ALA A 434 11.69 -14.77 -24.50
CA ALA A 434 11.50 -15.20 -23.12
C ALA A 434 11.11 -16.68 -23.04
N TYR A 435 10.15 -17.13 -23.86
CA TYR A 435 9.75 -18.53 -23.92
C TYR A 435 10.93 -19.44 -24.27
N ALA A 436 11.67 -19.11 -25.34
CA ALA A 436 12.82 -19.91 -25.77
C ALA A 436 13.92 -19.97 -24.71
N LYS A 437 14.24 -18.83 -24.09
CA LYS A 437 15.22 -18.72 -23.01
C LYS A 437 14.81 -19.60 -21.82
N TYR A 438 13.61 -19.41 -21.28
CA TYR A 438 13.18 -20.13 -20.08
C TYR A 438 13.01 -21.63 -20.32
N MET A 439 12.54 -22.04 -21.50
CA MET A 439 12.48 -23.47 -21.85
C MET A 439 13.88 -24.09 -21.86
N THR A 440 14.84 -23.44 -22.54
CA THR A 440 16.21 -23.97 -22.67
C THR A 440 16.91 -24.02 -21.31
N ASP A 441 16.90 -22.92 -20.57
CA ASP A 441 17.59 -22.81 -19.29
C ASP A 441 17.02 -23.81 -18.27
N ASN A 442 15.70 -23.92 -18.12
CA ASN A 442 15.12 -24.81 -17.11
C ASN A 442 15.28 -26.29 -17.49
N LEU A 443 15.19 -26.65 -18.78
CA LEU A 443 15.37 -28.05 -19.19
C LEU A 443 16.79 -28.56 -18.98
N ALA A 444 17.79 -27.69 -19.09
CA ALA A 444 19.17 -28.02 -18.74
C ALA A 444 19.34 -28.40 -17.26
N HIS A 445 18.40 -27.98 -16.39
CA HIS A 445 18.36 -28.29 -14.97
C HIS A 445 17.21 -29.23 -14.56
N ALA A 446 16.54 -29.86 -15.52
CA ALA A 446 15.44 -30.77 -15.24
C ALA A 446 15.88 -32.02 -14.46
N LEU A 447 15.11 -32.40 -13.44
CA LEU A 447 15.26 -33.63 -12.68
C LEU A 447 14.22 -34.68 -13.11
N GLU A 448 13.02 -34.23 -13.45
CA GLU A 448 11.91 -35.07 -13.90
C GLU A 448 11.10 -34.35 -14.98
N VAL A 449 10.72 -35.07 -16.03
CA VAL A 449 9.80 -34.62 -17.09
C VAL A 449 8.64 -35.60 -17.18
N VAL A 450 7.42 -35.15 -16.87
CA VAL A 450 6.19 -35.94 -17.01
C VAL A 450 5.32 -35.35 -18.12
N GLY A 451 4.92 -36.20 -19.08
CA GLY A 451 4.11 -35.80 -20.24
C GLY A 451 4.92 -35.59 -21.51
N THR A 452 4.56 -34.61 -22.33
CA THR A 452 5.11 -34.41 -23.68
C THR A 452 5.57 -32.97 -23.88
N LEU A 453 6.89 -32.78 -24.05
CA LEU A 453 7.48 -31.48 -24.40
C LEU A 453 7.28 -31.14 -25.89
N PRO A 454 7.26 -29.84 -26.25
CA PRO A 454 7.29 -29.42 -27.65
C PRO A 454 8.54 -29.97 -28.34
N ALA A 455 8.38 -30.39 -29.60
CA ALA A 455 9.38 -31.20 -30.30
C ALA A 455 10.79 -30.60 -30.28
N GLN A 456 10.91 -29.28 -30.47
CA GLN A 456 12.18 -28.56 -30.53
C GLN A 456 12.95 -28.51 -29.19
N TYR A 457 12.32 -28.82 -28.06
CA TYR A 457 12.96 -28.78 -26.74
C TYR A 457 13.25 -30.17 -26.14
N ARG A 458 12.87 -31.26 -26.82
CA ARG A 458 13.03 -32.63 -26.30
C ARG A 458 14.49 -33.04 -26.11
N THR A 459 15.40 -32.48 -26.91
CA THR A 459 16.84 -32.75 -26.86
C THR A 459 17.58 -31.90 -25.83
N GLY A 460 16.94 -30.86 -25.27
CA GLY A 460 17.54 -29.94 -24.29
C GLY A 460 17.41 -30.38 -22.83
N VAL A 461 16.86 -31.58 -22.57
CA VAL A 461 16.65 -32.10 -21.22
C VAL A 461 17.98 -32.55 -20.62
N ARG A 462 18.25 -32.18 -19.36
CA ARG A 462 19.42 -32.63 -18.58
C ARG A 462 19.64 -34.15 -18.73
N PRO A 463 20.86 -34.59 -19.08
CA PRO A 463 21.20 -36.01 -19.07
C PRO A 463 20.94 -36.64 -17.69
N GLY A 464 20.20 -37.75 -17.67
CA GLY A 464 19.83 -38.45 -16.44
C GLY A 464 18.53 -37.99 -15.78
N ALA A 465 17.83 -36.98 -16.35
CA ALA A 465 16.49 -36.62 -15.88
C ALA A 465 15.51 -37.79 -16.10
N THR A 466 14.69 -38.08 -15.08
CA THR A 466 13.65 -39.10 -15.18
C THR A 466 12.56 -38.64 -16.13
N THR A 467 12.20 -39.45 -17.13
CA THR A 467 11.18 -39.08 -18.12
C THR A 467 10.03 -40.06 -18.09
N ARG A 468 8.81 -39.55 -17.87
CA ARG A 468 7.57 -40.33 -17.86
C ARG A 468 6.65 -39.85 -18.96
N ALA A 469 6.78 -40.47 -20.14
CA ALA A 469 6.06 -40.08 -21.34
C ALA A 469 4.53 -40.25 -21.22
N ALA A 470 3.81 -39.52 -22.07
CA ALA A 470 2.37 -39.64 -22.18
C ALA A 470 1.94 -41.03 -22.66
N ARG A 471 0.91 -41.59 -22.02
CA ARG A 471 0.25 -42.85 -22.37
C ARG A 471 -0.96 -42.54 -23.25
N VAL A 472 -0.74 -42.04 -24.45
CA VAL A 472 -1.83 -41.82 -25.43
C VAL A 472 -1.67 -42.83 -26.57
N PRO A 473 -2.69 -43.65 -26.88
CA PRO A 473 -2.64 -44.51 -28.06
C PRO A 473 -2.68 -43.66 -29.35
N PRO A 474 -2.03 -44.07 -30.45
CA PRO A 474 -1.94 -43.27 -31.67
C PRO A 474 -3.33 -43.04 -32.28
N ALA A 475 -3.63 -41.79 -32.64
CA ALA A 475 -4.92 -41.40 -33.22
C ALA A 475 -5.03 -41.82 -34.71
N HIS A 476 -6.12 -42.51 -35.06
CA HIS A 476 -6.47 -42.88 -36.42
C HIS A 476 -6.85 -41.66 -37.29
N HIS A 477 -6.49 -41.75 -38.58
CA HIS A 477 -6.75 -40.81 -39.66
C HIS A 477 -8.25 -40.51 -39.93
N ALA A 478 -8.52 -39.23 -40.22
CA ALA A 478 -9.49 -38.63 -41.15
C ALA A 478 -10.85 -39.32 -41.46
N ALA A 479 -11.96 -38.60 -41.22
CA ALA A 479 -13.14 -38.61 -42.10
C ALA A 479 -14.07 -37.39 -41.88
N ARG A 480 -14.77 -37.03 -42.97
CA ARG A 480 -15.63 -35.88 -43.29
C ARG A 480 -16.97 -35.77 -42.50
N PRO A 481 -17.74 -34.67 -42.66
CA PRO A 481 -18.89 -34.35 -41.80
C PRO A 481 -20.23 -34.88 -42.34
N ALA A 482 -21.18 -35.19 -41.44
CA ALA A 482 -22.61 -35.35 -41.78
C ALA A 482 -23.54 -35.12 -40.56
N THR A 483 -24.39 -34.10 -40.71
CA THR A 483 -25.85 -34.05 -40.49
C THR A 483 -26.54 -34.83 -39.36
N THR A 484 -27.28 -34.06 -38.54
CA THR A 484 -28.63 -34.32 -37.95
C THR A 484 -28.98 -35.71 -37.40
N THR A 485 -29.29 -35.80 -36.10
CA THR A 485 -30.66 -36.04 -35.57
C THR A 485 -30.64 -36.13 -34.02
N ALA A 486 -31.61 -35.47 -33.38
CA ALA A 486 -32.03 -35.78 -31.99
C ALA A 486 -33.08 -36.92 -32.03
N PRO A 487 -33.39 -37.63 -30.92
CA PRO A 487 -34.33 -37.04 -29.94
C PRO A 487 -34.16 -37.43 -28.45
N ALA A 488 -34.57 -36.48 -27.60
CA ALA A 488 -35.37 -36.52 -26.35
C ALA A 488 -35.28 -37.66 -25.30
N LYS A 489 -35.08 -37.22 -24.04
CA LYS A 489 -35.82 -37.51 -22.76
C LYS A 489 -34.82 -37.49 -21.59
N ALA A 490 -35.03 -36.92 -20.40
CA ALA A 490 -36.17 -36.25 -19.76
C ALA A 490 -35.63 -35.37 -18.60
N SER A 491 -36.31 -34.26 -18.31
CA SER A 491 -36.16 -33.52 -17.04
C SER A 491 -36.87 -34.26 -15.89
N PRO A 492 -36.56 -33.90 -14.64
CA PRO A 492 -37.61 -33.18 -13.92
C PRO A 492 -37.16 -31.85 -13.30
N ASP A 493 -38.11 -30.94 -13.42
CA ASP A 493 -38.36 -29.65 -12.78
C ASP A 493 -38.05 -29.60 -11.25
N ARG A 494 -37.42 -28.50 -10.77
CA ARG A 494 -38.02 -27.52 -9.81
C ARG A 494 -37.00 -26.62 -9.04
N THR A 495 -37.07 -25.33 -9.37
CA THR A 495 -37.09 -24.12 -8.50
C THR A 495 -35.83 -23.66 -7.71
N PRO A 496 -35.55 -22.33 -7.62
CA PRO A 496 -34.31 -21.79 -7.04
C PRO A 496 -34.45 -21.44 -5.55
N GLY A 497 -33.43 -21.71 -4.73
CA GLY A 497 -33.46 -21.35 -3.31
C GLY A 497 -32.13 -21.42 -2.55
N LYS A 498 -31.71 -20.25 -2.04
CA LYS A 498 -31.02 -19.99 -0.75
C LYS A 498 -29.82 -20.88 -0.34
N ARG A 499 -28.61 -20.35 -0.43
CA ARG A 499 -27.42 -20.80 0.35
C ARG A 499 -26.70 -19.65 1.07
N SER A 500 -27.42 -18.88 1.88
CA SER A 500 -26.81 -17.89 2.80
C SER A 500 -27.31 -17.97 4.25
N SER A 501 -28.13 -18.97 4.62
CA SER A 501 -28.77 -19.03 5.95
C SER A 501 -28.45 -20.26 6.81
N VAL A 502 -27.66 -21.23 6.34
CA VAL A 502 -27.41 -22.47 7.11
C VAL A 502 -26.28 -22.30 8.13
N THR A 503 -25.20 -21.59 7.79
CA THR A 503 -24.03 -21.41 8.65
C THR A 503 -24.33 -20.61 9.93
N SER A 504 -25.23 -19.60 9.87
CA SER A 504 -25.54 -18.77 11.05
C SER A 504 -26.39 -19.48 12.10
N SER A 505 -27.18 -20.50 11.73
CA SER A 505 -28.05 -21.23 12.66
C SER A 505 -27.27 -22.21 13.55
N ARG A 506 -26.23 -22.85 13.01
CA ARG A 506 -25.38 -23.82 13.73
C ARG A 506 -24.52 -23.12 14.79
N THR A 507 -23.91 -21.99 14.43
CA THR A 507 -23.10 -21.18 15.35
C THR A 507 -23.93 -20.66 16.52
N LYS A 508 -25.16 -20.18 16.30
CA LYS A 508 -26.05 -19.73 17.39
C LYS A 508 -26.48 -20.85 18.33
N ALA A 509 -26.72 -22.06 17.81
CA ALA A 509 -27.07 -23.22 18.62
C ALA A 509 -25.89 -23.72 19.48
N ALA A 510 -24.65 -23.62 18.98
CA ALA A 510 -23.44 -23.96 19.73
C ALA A 510 -23.16 -22.94 20.85
N LEU A 511 -23.33 -21.64 20.58
CA LEU A 511 -23.09 -20.57 21.56
C LEU A 511 -24.07 -20.60 22.74
N ARG A 512 -25.33 -21.01 22.52
CA ARG A 512 -26.34 -21.16 23.60
C ARG A 512 -26.02 -22.27 24.60
N LYS A 513 -25.09 -23.18 24.28
CA LYS A 513 -24.69 -24.28 25.16
C LYS A 513 -23.49 -23.95 26.06
N LEU A 514 -22.91 -22.76 25.90
CA LEU A 514 -21.75 -22.32 26.67
C LEU A 514 -22.18 -21.60 27.95
N ALA A 515 -21.53 -21.93 29.06
CA ALA A 515 -21.66 -21.22 30.32
C ALA A 515 -20.42 -20.34 30.57
N VAL A 516 -20.63 -19.14 31.11
CA VAL A 516 -19.53 -18.31 31.62
C VAL A 516 -18.80 -19.07 32.73
N GLY A 517 -17.47 -19.10 32.69
CA GLY A 517 -16.61 -19.89 33.57
C GLY A 517 -16.25 -21.28 33.03
N GLN A 518 -16.87 -21.76 31.95
CA GLN A 518 -16.52 -23.03 31.33
C GLN A 518 -15.10 -23.00 30.75
N THR A 519 -14.32 -24.06 30.99
CA THR A 519 -12.99 -24.22 30.38
C THR A 519 -13.11 -25.02 29.09
N LEU A 520 -12.52 -24.51 28.03
CA LEU A 520 -12.45 -25.11 26.69
C LEU A 520 -11.00 -25.19 26.24
N SER A 521 -10.70 -26.04 25.25
CA SER A 521 -9.37 -26.10 24.66
C SER A 521 -9.45 -26.11 23.15
N GLY A 522 -8.52 -25.41 22.51
CA GLY A 522 -8.48 -25.28 21.06
C GLY A 522 -7.16 -24.67 20.58
N PRO A 523 -6.79 -24.87 19.31
CA PRO A 523 -5.60 -24.27 18.72
C PRO A 523 -5.80 -22.77 18.47
N ILE A 524 -4.73 -21.99 18.63
CA ILE A 524 -4.70 -20.59 18.20
C ILE A 524 -4.78 -20.55 16.68
N LYS A 525 -5.88 -20.02 16.17
CA LYS A 525 -6.15 -19.85 14.74
C LYS A 525 -5.49 -18.61 14.16
N ASN A 526 -5.48 -17.53 14.95
CA ASN A 526 -4.98 -16.23 14.52
C ASN A 526 -4.55 -15.37 15.72
N ILE A 527 -3.61 -14.45 15.53
CA ILE A 527 -3.12 -13.50 16.54
C ILE A 527 -3.19 -12.09 15.93
N THR A 528 -3.70 -11.12 16.70
CA THR A 528 -3.81 -9.70 16.33
C THR A 528 -3.25 -8.80 17.45
N ASP A 529 -3.06 -7.51 17.17
CA ASP A 529 -2.49 -6.54 18.12
C ASP A 529 -3.34 -6.34 19.41
N PHE A 530 -4.61 -6.78 19.38
CA PHE A 530 -5.53 -6.68 20.52
C PHE A 530 -5.85 -8.03 21.19
N GLY A 531 -5.43 -9.17 20.62
CA GLY A 531 -5.75 -10.47 21.19
C GLY A 531 -5.39 -11.68 20.34
N ALA A 532 -5.84 -12.87 20.75
CA ALA A 532 -5.63 -14.12 20.05
C ALA A 532 -6.95 -14.87 19.86
N PHE A 533 -7.18 -15.44 18.68
CA PHE A 533 -8.37 -16.21 18.34
C PHE A 533 -8.10 -17.71 18.49
N VAL A 534 -8.96 -18.39 19.22
CA VAL A 534 -8.93 -19.83 19.49
C VAL A 534 -10.03 -20.49 18.67
N ASP A 535 -9.69 -21.51 17.90
CA ASP A 535 -10.66 -22.35 17.20
C ASP A 535 -11.30 -23.33 18.19
N LEU A 536 -12.61 -23.23 18.38
CA LEU A 536 -13.40 -24.12 19.24
C LEU A 536 -14.34 -25.02 18.42
N GLY A 537 -14.11 -25.14 17.12
CA GLY A 537 -14.87 -25.95 16.18
C GLY A 537 -16.01 -25.16 15.51
N ASP A 538 -17.16 -25.08 16.17
CA ASP A 538 -18.36 -24.46 15.59
C ASP A 538 -18.36 -22.91 15.63
N PHE A 539 -17.45 -22.33 16.43
CA PHE A 539 -17.26 -20.89 16.60
C PHE A 539 -15.82 -20.57 17.04
N ASP A 540 -15.39 -19.32 16.77
CA ASP A 540 -14.09 -18.82 17.21
C ASP A 540 -14.26 -18.00 18.50
N GLY A 541 -13.35 -18.18 19.46
CA GLY A 541 -13.31 -17.38 20.69
C GLY A 541 -12.10 -16.45 20.74
N LEU A 542 -12.25 -15.25 21.32
CA LEU A 542 -11.22 -14.21 21.38
C LEU A 542 -10.66 -14.06 22.80
N ILE A 543 -9.35 -14.23 22.96
CA ILE A 543 -8.63 -13.82 24.17
C ILE A 543 -8.09 -12.41 23.97
N HIS A 544 -8.58 -11.43 24.75
CA HIS A 544 -8.03 -10.07 24.70
C HIS A 544 -6.62 -10.01 25.28
N LYS A 545 -5.76 -9.09 24.82
CA LYS A 545 -4.35 -9.00 25.24
C LYS A 545 -4.15 -8.81 26.75
N THR A 546 -5.10 -8.15 27.42
CA THR A 546 -5.10 -7.98 28.88
C THR A 546 -5.43 -9.26 29.65
N ARG A 547 -5.90 -10.30 28.94
CA ARG A 547 -6.30 -11.60 29.48
C ARG A 547 -5.43 -12.76 28.98
N LEU A 548 -4.31 -12.45 28.33
CA LEU A 548 -3.31 -13.44 27.90
C LEU A 548 -2.32 -13.83 29.01
N GLY A 549 -2.24 -13.09 30.11
CA GLY A 549 -1.34 -13.45 31.22
C GLY A 549 -1.46 -12.51 32.42
N LYS A 550 -0.75 -12.84 33.51
CA LYS A 550 -0.75 -12.06 34.78
C LYS A 550 0.12 -10.79 34.72
N ARG A 551 0.94 -10.62 33.67
CA ARG A 551 1.79 -9.45 33.41
C ARG A 551 1.22 -8.63 32.26
N ARG A 552 1.54 -7.32 32.19
CA ARG A 552 1.18 -6.48 31.03
C ARG A 552 1.93 -7.00 29.79
N VAL A 553 1.17 -7.45 28.80
CA VAL A 553 1.69 -7.96 27.52
C VAL A 553 1.60 -6.84 26.49
N GLU A 554 2.72 -6.49 25.86
CA GLU A 554 2.74 -5.52 24.76
C GLU A 554 2.21 -6.14 23.47
N HIS A 555 2.64 -7.37 23.14
CA HIS A 555 2.12 -8.10 21.98
C HIS A 555 1.69 -9.55 22.29
N PRO A 556 0.48 -10.00 21.90
CA PRO A 556 -0.02 -11.37 22.12
C PRO A 556 0.88 -12.51 21.63
N SER A 557 1.70 -12.27 20.60
CA SER A 557 2.65 -13.25 20.06
C SER A 557 3.79 -13.62 21.01
N GLU A 558 4.00 -12.84 22.09
CA GLU A 558 4.98 -13.15 23.12
C GLU A 558 4.52 -14.28 24.06
N VAL A 559 3.22 -14.57 24.09
CA VAL A 559 2.62 -15.52 25.03
C VAL A 559 2.03 -16.75 24.35
N VAL A 560 1.53 -16.60 23.11
CA VAL A 560 0.92 -17.69 22.35
C VAL A 560 1.38 -17.69 20.89
N THR A 561 1.47 -18.86 20.28
CA THR A 561 1.87 -19.04 18.86
C THR A 561 0.72 -19.63 18.03
N ILE A 562 0.61 -19.26 16.76
CA ILE A 562 -0.40 -19.82 15.84
C ILE A 562 -0.22 -21.35 15.74
N GLY A 563 -1.30 -22.10 15.91
CA GLY A 563 -1.32 -23.56 15.96
C GLY A 563 -1.12 -24.17 17.35
N GLN A 564 -0.72 -23.37 18.35
CA GLN A 564 -0.57 -23.84 19.73
C GLN A 564 -1.95 -24.12 20.34
N THR A 565 -2.16 -25.32 20.89
CA THR A 565 -3.36 -25.64 21.66
C THR A 565 -3.30 -25.01 23.04
N VAL A 566 -4.29 -24.19 23.39
CA VAL A 566 -4.37 -23.48 24.67
C VAL A 566 -5.62 -23.90 25.45
N SER A 567 -5.55 -23.82 26.79
CA SER A 567 -6.71 -23.96 27.67
C SER A 567 -7.25 -22.57 28.01
N VAL A 568 -8.56 -22.38 27.86
CA VAL A 568 -9.20 -21.07 27.92
C VAL A 568 -10.50 -21.12 28.68
N MET A 569 -10.78 -20.07 29.45
CA MET A 569 -12.03 -19.93 30.20
C MET A 569 -12.95 -18.94 29.50
N VAL A 570 -14.24 -19.30 29.38
CA VAL A 570 -15.27 -18.41 28.84
C VAL A 570 -15.54 -17.28 29.83
N VAL A 571 -15.33 -16.03 29.40
CA VAL A 571 -15.61 -14.84 30.23
C VAL A 571 -16.94 -14.21 29.87
N GLU A 572 -17.29 -14.21 28.59
CA GLU A 572 -18.51 -13.58 28.10
C GLU A 572 -18.97 -14.25 26.80
N VAL A 573 -20.29 -14.41 26.63
CA VAL A 573 -20.89 -15.03 25.45
C VAL A 573 -21.92 -14.06 24.87
N ASP A 574 -21.70 -13.61 23.63
CA ASP A 574 -22.63 -12.79 22.86
C ASP A 574 -23.21 -13.65 21.72
N VAL A 575 -24.38 -14.23 21.99
CA VAL A 575 -25.08 -15.14 21.07
C VAL A 575 -25.63 -14.40 19.85
N ASP A 576 -25.96 -13.12 19.98
CA ASP A 576 -26.57 -12.33 18.91
C ASP A 576 -25.53 -11.94 17.85
N ARG A 577 -24.33 -11.56 18.31
CA ARG A 577 -23.18 -11.22 17.44
C ARG A 577 -22.30 -12.42 17.09
N GLY A 578 -22.55 -13.59 17.69
CA GLY A 578 -21.80 -14.81 17.39
C GLY A 578 -20.39 -14.82 17.97
N ARG A 579 -20.16 -14.15 19.11
CA ARG A 579 -18.81 -13.90 19.67
C ARG A 579 -18.69 -14.48 21.09
N VAL A 580 -17.51 -14.98 21.41
CA VAL A 580 -17.16 -15.44 22.77
C VAL A 580 -15.85 -14.79 23.20
N SER A 581 -15.86 -14.12 24.34
CA SER A 581 -14.65 -13.59 24.97
C SER A 581 -14.08 -14.63 25.92
N LEU A 582 -12.78 -14.88 25.79
CA LEU A 582 -12.04 -15.90 26.52
C LEU A 582 -10.94 -15.25 27.37
N ALA A 583 -10.48 -15.98 28.39
CA ALA A 583 -9.27 -15.68 29.14
C ALA A 583 -8.34 -16.89 29.08
N LEU A 584 -7.03 -16.66 29.02
CA LEU A 584 -6.06 -17.74 29.04
C LEU A 584 -6.08 -18.38 30.43
N ASN A 585 -6.39 -19.68 30.50
CA ASN A 585 -6.39 -20.42 31.76
C ASN A 585 -5.01 -21.07 31.93
N THR A 586 -4.10 -20.36 32.60
CA THR A 586 -2.79 -20.89 32.97
C THR A 586 -2.96 -21.65 34.29
N LEU A 587 -2.85 -22.98 34.24
CA LEU A 587 -2.72 -23.80 35.46
C LEU A 587 -1.44 -23.45 36.21
#